data_AF-A0A5C6QGX3-F1
#
_entry.id   AF-A0A5C6QGX3-F1
#
_cell.length_a   1.000
_cell.length_b   1.000
_cell.length_c   1.000
_cell.angle_alpha   90.00
_cell.angle_beta   90.00
_cell.angle_gamma   90.00
#
_symmetry.space_group_name_H-M   'P 1'
#
loop_
_entity.id
_entity.type
_entity.pdbx_description
1 polymer ?
#
loop_
_entity_poly.entity_id
_entity_poly.type
_entity_poly.pdbx_seq_one_letter_code
_entity_poly.pdbx_strand_id
1 'polypeptide(L)'
;MIDVVSGEYLAKNINVSALDGHIVTLSMLGGRYCSQVDIAKLLAKRLTLSASTLRNRSEDYKVQLVASFINDFYADLVDGRIQPIIDSVYPWDQVEQAHEKMANNKNVGKLVLLVS
;
A
#
# COMPACT_ATOMS: atom_id res chain seq x y z
N MET A 1 -10.31 0.98 -5.41
CA MET A 1 -8.98 0.61 -5.94
C MET A 1 -7.91 1.23 -5.07
N ILE A 2 -6.88 0.46 -4.73
CA ILE A 2 -5.69 0.96 -4.03
C ILE A 2 -4.54 1.06 -5.04
N ASP A 3 -3.98 2.25 -5.19
CA ASP A 3 -2.89 2.53 -6.15
C ASP A 3 -1.57 2.73 -5.42
N VAL A 4 -0.62 1.83 -5.69
CA VAL A 4 0.75 1.88 -5.17
C VAL A 4 1.76 2.37 -6.23
N VAL A 5 1.34 2.44 -7.49
CA VAL A 5 2.22 2.78 -8.61
C VAL A 5 2.20 4.30 -8.83
N SER A 6 1.02 4.91 -8.90
CA SER A 6 0.87 6.33 -9.27
C SER A 6 1.56 6.68 -10.60
N GLY A 7 1.99 7.93 -10.77
CA GLY A 7 2.57 8.42 -12.02
C GLY A 7 1.59 8.24 -13.18
N GLU A 8 2.10 7.77 -14.32
CA GLU A 8 1.29 7.52 -15.53
C GLU A 8 0.21 6.44 -15.35
N TYR A 9 0.24 5.66 -14.26
CA TYR A 9 -0.85 4.72 -13.97
C TYR A 9 -2.12 5.43 -13.53
N LEU A 10 -2.07 6.67 -13.04
CA LEU A 10 -3.28 7.38 -12.60
C LEU A 10 -4.30 7.52 -13.74
N ALA A 11 -3.85 7.88 -14.96
CA ALA A 11 -4.71 7.97 -16.12
C ALA A 11 -5.31 6.60 -16.50
N LYS A 12 -4.53 5.52 -16.40
CA LYS A 12 -4.99 4.14 -16.66
C LYS A 12 -6.03 3.72 -15.63
N ASN A 13 -5.77 4.01 -14.36
CA ASN A 13 -6.62 3.74 -13.21
C ASN A 13 -7.98 4.44 -13.37
N ILE A 14 -8.01 5.69 -13.83
CA ILE A 14 -9.25 6.41 -14.15
C ILE A 14 -10.02 5.72 -15.29
N ASN A 15 -9.32 5.28 -16.35
CA ASN A 15 -9.95 4.63 -17.50
C ASN A 15 -10.61 3.29 -17.14
N VAL A 16 -10.01 2.49 -16.25
CA VAL A 16 -10.55 1.18 -15.85
C VAL A 16 -11.53 1.25 -14.67
N SER A 17 -11.60 2.38 -13.97
CA SER A 17 -12.52 2.54 -12.84
C SER A 17 -13.98 2.49 -13.29
N ALA A 18 -14.82 1.84 -12.48
CA ALA A 18 -16.27 1.84 -12.63
C ALA A 18 -16.87 3.22 -12.27
N LEU A 19 -18.14 3.43 -12.60
CA LEU A 19 -18.91 4.57 -12.10
C LEU A 19 -18.88 4.60 -10.57
N ASP A 20 -18.75 5.79 -9.99
CA ASP A 20 -18.68 6.04 -8.55
C ASP A 20 -17.48 5.36 -7.85
N GLY A 21 -16.46 4.98 -8.63
CA GLY A 21 -15.26 4.31 -8.13
C GLY A 21 -14.38 5.22 -7.26
N HIS A 22 -13.76 4.64 -6.24
CA HIS A 22 -12.78 5.31 -5.38
C HIS A 22 -11.38 4.80 -5.65
N ILE A 23 -10.48 5.70 -6.03
CA ILE A 23 -9.04 5.45 -6.16
C ILE A 23 -8.34 6.04 -4.94
N VAL A 24 -7.67 5.19 -4.17
CA VAL A 24 -6.88 5.57 -3.00
C VAL A 24 -5.40 5.43 -3.34
N THR A 25 -4.69 6.54 -3.43
CA THR A 25 -3.25 6.58 -3.68
C THR A 25 -2.46 6.38 -2.39
N LEU A 26 -1.66 5.32 -2.34
CA LEU A 26 -0.88 4.92 -1.17
C LEU A 26 0.63 5.13 -1.32
N SER A 27 1.17 4.99 -2.55
CA SER A 27 2.59 5.20 -2.84
C SER A 27 2.84 5.61 -4.29
N MET A 28 4.10 5.91 -4.61
CA MET A 28 4.53 6.50 -5.89
C MET A 28 5.66 5.68 -6.55
N LEU A 29 5.50 4.36 -6.64
CA LEU A 29 6.55 3.48 -7.20
C LEU A 29 6.87 3.78 -8.68
N GLY A 30 5.85 4.18 -9.45
CA GLY A 30 5.95 4.59 -10.85
C GLY A 30 6.25 6.07 -11.07
N GLY A 31 6.53 6.82 -9.99
CA GLY A 31 6.91 8.23 -10.06
C GLY A 31 5.92 9.20 -9.42
N ARG A 32 6.40 10.42 -9.15
CA ARG A 32 5.67 11.48 -8.44
C ARG A 32 4.64 12.20 -9.31
N TYR A 33 4.92 12.33 -10.60
CA TYR A 33 4.14 13.16 -11.52
C TYR A 33 3.41 12.30 -12.54
N CYS A 34 2.20 12.70 -12.89
CA CYS A 34 1.47 12.22 -14.05
C CYS A 34 1.39 13.38 -15.04
N SER A 35 1.84 13.14 -16.27
CA SER A 35 1.92 14.19 -17.30
C SER A 35 0.54 14.72 -17.70
N GLN A 36 -0.48 13.86 -17.78
CA GLN A 36 -1.85 14.24 -18.15
C GLN A 36 -2.91 13.47 -17.38
N VAL A 37 -3.86 14.20 -16.80
CA VAL A 37 -5.05 13.64 -16.15
C VAL A 37 -6.29 14.21 -16.84
N ASP A 38 -7.12 13.31 -17.36
CA ASP A 38 -8.38 13.66 -18.00
C ASP A 38 -9.48 13.86 -16.94
N ILE A 39 -9.75 15.13 -16.61
CA ILE A 39 -10.75 15.50 -15.61
C ILE A 39 -12.18 15.20 -16.08
N ALA A 40 -12.44 15.22 -17.39
CA ALA A 40 -13.78 14.92 -17.91
C ALA A 40 -14.18 13.48 -17.57
N LYS A 41 -13.22 12.55 -17.60
CA LYS A 41 -13.46 11.15 -17.18
C LYS A 41 -13.73 11.01 -15.69
N LEU A 42 -13.07 11.81 -14.84
CA LEU A 42 -13.37 11.85 -13.41
C LEU A 42 -14.83 12.26 -13.17
N LEU A 43 -15.29 13.32 -13.85
CA LEU A 43 -16.66 13.83 -13.74
C LEU A 43 -17.70 12.85 -14.30
N ALA A 44 -17.47 12.36 -15.52
CA ALA A 44 -18.39 11.44 -16.20
C ALA A 44 -18.61 10.16 -15.39
N LYS A 45 -17.59 9.72 -14.65
CA LYS A 45 -17.65 8.55 -13.78
C LYS A 45 -17.87 8.87 -12.30
N ARG A 46 -17.96 10.15 -11.91
CA ARG A 46 -18.07 10.61 -10.52
C ARG A 46 -17.03 9.97 -9.59
N LEU A 47 -15.79 9.87 -10.06
CA LEU A 47 -14.74 9.20 -9.29
C LEU A 47 -14.34 10.01 -8.06
N THR A 48 -14.01 9.30 -6.98
CA THR A 48 -13.31 9.86 -5.83
C THR A 48 -11.83 9.55 -5.94
N LEU A 49 -10.98 10.56 -5.74
CA LEU A 49 -9.54 10.39 -5.57
C LEU A 49 -9.18 10.79 -4.13
N SER A 50 -8.50 9.92 -3.40
CA SER A 50 -7.91 10.27 -2.10
C SER A 50 -6.47 9.79 -2.00
N ALA A 51 -5.71 10.39 -1.10
CA ALA A 51 -4.33 10.00 -0.84
C ALA A 51 -4.03 10.09 0.66
N SER A 52 -3.20 9.18 1.15
CA SER A 52 -2.71 9.27 2.53
C SER A 52 -1.39 8.52 2.70
N THR A 53 -0.55 9.01 3.62
CA THR A 53 0.59 8.27 4.15
C THR A 53 0.41 8.10 5.65
N LEU A 54 0.96 7.03 6.22
CA LEU A 54 0.86 6.81 7.66
C LEU A 54 1.85 7.65 8.47
N ARG A 55 3.03 7.96 7.91
CA ARG A 55 4.15 8.60 8.63
C ARG A 55 3.78 9.96 9.23
N ASN A 56 3.05 10.79 8.48
CA ASN A 56 2.68 12.15 8.85
C ASN A 56 1.34 12.26 9.61
N ARG A 57 0.73 11.14 10.01
CA ARG A 57 -0.48 11.14 10.85
C ARG A 57 -0.12 11.38 12.32
N SER A 58 -1.07 11.98 13.06
CA SER A 58 -0.94 12.17 14.51
C SER A 58 -0.87 10.84 15.25
N GLU A 59 -0.39 10.87 16.49
CA GLU A 59 -0.39 9.71 17.37
C GLU A 59 -1.81 9.24 17.66
N ASP A 60 -2.73 10.15 17.99
CA ASP A 60 -4.16 9.83 18.22
C ASP A 60 -4.77 9.06 17.04
N TYR A 61 -4.48 9.47 15.82
CA TYR A 61 -4.94 8.76 14.62
C TYR A 61 -4.39 7.34 14.56
N LYS A 62 -3.10 7.16 14.86
CA LYS A 62 -2.44 5.83 14.84
C LYS A 62 -3.00 4.93 15.94
N VAL A 63 -3.28 5.47 17.13
CA VAL A 63 -3.93 4.73 18.23
C VAL A 63 -5.31 4.24 17.80
N GLN A 64 -6.13 5.12 17.23
CA GLN A 64 -7.45 4.77 16.72
C GLN A 64 -7.37 3.72 15.61
N LEU A 65 -6.41 3.87 14.68
CA LEU A 65 -6.19 2.91 13.60
C LEU A 65 -5.88 1.50 14.12
N VAL A 66 -5.00 1.39 15.13
CA VAL A 66 -4.67 0.10 15.76
C VAL A 66 -5.89 -0.49 16.46
N ALA A 67 -6.64 0.33 17.20
CA ALA A 67 -7.85 -0.13 17.87
C ALA A 67 -8.89 -0.67 16.88
N SER A 68 -9.13 0.03 15.76
CA SER A 68 -10.01 -0.44 14.69
C SER A 68 -9.50 -1.73 14.06
N PHE A 69 -8.19 -1.82 13.75
CA PHE A 69 -7.62 -3.04 13.20
C PHE A 69 -7.80 -4.24 14.13
N ILE A 70 -7.60 -4.05 15.44
CA ILE A 70 -7.78 -5.13 16.42
C ILE A 70 -9.24 -5.58 16.45
N ASN A 71 -10.18 -4.64 16.52
CA ASN A 71 -11.60 -4.94 16.54
C ASN A 71 -12.05 -5.73 15.30
N ASP A 72 -11.54 -5.35 14.13
CA ASP A 72 -12.05 -5.87 12.87
C ASP A 72 -11.32 -7.13 12.39
N PHE A 73 -10.03 -7.30 12.71
CA PHE A 73 -9.17 -8.31 12.08
C PHE A 73 -8.35 -9.18 13.04
N TYR A 74 -8.28 -8.86 14.34
CA TYR A 74 -7.39 -9.59 15.25
C TYR A 74 -7.75 -11.08 15.37
N ALA A 75 -9.05 -11.40 15.45
CA ALA A 75 -9.51 -12.79 15.53
C ALA A 75 -9.05 -13.59 14.31
N ASP A 76 -9.24 -13.06 13.10
CA ASP A 76 -8.82 -13.72 11.87
C ASP A 76 -7.30 -13.86 11.75
N LEU A 77 -6.53 -12.93 12.33
CA LEU A 77 -5.07 -13.02 12.40
C LEU A 77 -4.60 -14.13 13.34
N VAL A 78 -5.18 -14.21 14.55
CA VAL A 78 -4.84 -15.24 15.55
C VAL A 78 -5.27 -16.63 15.10
N ASP A 79 -6.45 -16.74 14.49
CA ASP A 79 -6.99 -17.99 13.96
C ASP A 79 -6.33 -18.42 12.63
N GLY A 80 -5.42 -17.60 12.09
CA GLY A 80 -4.65 -17.89 10.90
C GLY A 80 -5.41 -17.79 9.58
N ARG A 81 -6.60 -17.15 9.57
CA ARG A 81 -7.35 -16.84 8.33
C ARG A 81 -6.71 -15.70 7.55
N ILE A 82 -6.13 -14.73 8.26
CA ILE A 82 -5.27 -13.70 7.71
C ILE A 82 -3.84 -14.02 8.16
N GLN A 83 -2.93 -14.19 7.20
CA GLN A 83 -1.52 -14.43 7.51
C GLN A 83 -0.62 -13.54 6.64
N PRO A 84 0.46 -12.97 7.20
CA PRO A 84 1.46 -12.32 6.39
C PRO A 84 2.17 -13.37 5.52
N ILE A 85 2.33 -13.07 4.23
CA ILE A 85 3.24 -13.84 3.39
C ILE A 85 4.66 -13.43 3.75
N ILE A 86 5.38 -14.30 4.46
CA ILE A 86 6.79 -14.12 4.80
C ILE A 86 7.61 -14.83 3.73
N ASP A 87 8.42 -14.06 3.02
CA ASP A 87 9.29 -14.56 1.96
C ASP A 87 10.57 -15.17 2.54
N SER A 88 11.24 -14.41 3.42
CA SER A 88 12.53 -14.80 4.01
C SER A 88 12.69 -14.16 5.39
N VAL A 89 13.39 -14.87 6.27
CA VAL A 89 13.82 -14.37 7.58
C VAL A 89 15.35 -14.34 7.57
N TYR A 90 15.92 -13.18 7.90
CA TYR A 90 17.37 -12.98 7.99
C TYR A 90 17.76 -12.64 9.43
N PRO A 91 18.92 -13.12 9.92
CA PRO A 91 19.58 -12.50 11.06
C PRO A 91 19.80 -11.00 10.84
N TRP A 92 19.70 -10.20 11.91
CA TRP A 92 19.82 -8.73 11.82
C TRP A 92 21.14 -8.24 11.19
N ASP A 93 22.24 -8.95 11.44
CA ASP A 93 23.56 -8.67 10.87
C ASP A 93 23.64 -8.91 9.35
N GLN A 94 22.61 -9.51 8.74
CA GLN A 94 22.50 -9.73 7.30
C GLN A 94 21.53 -8.76 6.60
N VAL A 95 21.27 -7.60 7.21
CA VAL A 95 20.36 -6.57 6.66
C VAL A 95 20.69 -6.16 5.23
N GLU A 96 21.98 -6.12 4.84
CA GLU A 96 22.38 -5.79 3.47
C GLU A 96 21.84 -6.79 2.44
N GLN A 97 21.89 -8.09 2.75
CA GLN A 97 21.39 -9.15 1.87
C GLN A 97 19.86 -9.07 1.72
N ALA A 98 19.15 -8.76 2.81
CA ALA A 98 17.71 -8.54 2.77
C ALA A 98 17.36 -7.33 1.87
N HIS A 99 18.10 -6.22 2.01
CA HIS A 99 17.90 -5.04 1.17
C HIS A 99 18.24 -5.30 -0.30
N GLU A 100 19.30 -6.04 -0.60
CA GLU A 100 19.67 -6.41 -1.98
C GLU A 100 18.58 -7.25 -2.64
N LYS A 101 18.02 -8.24 -1.94
CA LYS A 101 16.91 -9.05 -2.45
C LYS A 101 15.69 -8.19 -2.78
N MET A 102 15.34 -7.27 -1.88
CA MET A 102 14.22 -6.32 -2.08
C MET A 102 14.46 -5.39 -3.26
N ALA A 103 15.64 -4.77 -3.35
CA ALA A 103 15.98 -3.83 -4.41
C ALA A 103 15.95 -4.48 -5.81
N ASN A 104 16.29 -5.77 -5.88
CA ASN A 104 16.23 -6.56 -7.10
C ASN A 104 14.82 -7.11 -7.41
N ASN A 105 13.79 -6.75 -6.63
CA ASN A 105 12.42 -7.26 -6.75
C ASN A 105 12.34 -8.80 -6.69
N LYS A 106 13.18 -9.43 -5.88
CA LYS A 106 13.26 -10.90 -5.76
C LYS A 106 12.48 -11.47 -4.57
N ASN A 107 11.64 -10.67 -3.91
CA ASN A 107 10.81 -11.10 -2.77
C ASN A 107 9.32 -11.11 -3.14
N VAL A 108 8.59 -12.11 -2.63
CA VAL A 108 7.13 -12.14 -2.65
C VAL A 108 6.61 -12.08 -1.21
N GLY A 109 6.18 -10.90 -0.78
CA GLY A 109 5.76 -10.65 0.59
C GLY A 109 6.85 -9.98 1.43
N LYS A 110 6.91 -10.32 2.71
CA LYS A 110 7.74 -9.62 3.71
C LYS A 110 9.10 -10.28 3.90
N LEU A 111 10.13 -9.45 4.01
CA LEU A 111 11.42 -9.82 4.56
C LEU A 111 11.43 -9.45 6.05
N VAL A 112 11.81 -10.39 6.91
CA VAL A 112 11.84 -10.21 8.36
C VAL A 112 13.28 -10.26 8.85
N LEU A 113 13.67 -9.31 9.69
CA LEU A 113 14.96 -9.32 10.37
C LEU A 113 14.76 -9.84 11.80
N LEU A 114 15.49 -10.89 12.16
CA LEU A 114 15.47 -11.47 13.49
C LEU A 114 16.62 -10.89 14.32
N VAL A 115 16.27 -10.28 15.45
CA VAL A 115 17.23 -9.78 16.45
C VAL A 115 17.30 -10.82 17.57
N SER A 116 18.49 -11.36 17.83
CA SER A 116 18.80 -12.29 18.92
C SER A 116 19.57 -11.61 20.03
#